data_AF-A0A0R9XGG3-F1
#
_entry.id   AF-A0A0R9XGG3-F1
#
_cell.length_a   1.000
_cell.length_b   1.000
_cell.length_c   1.000
_cell.angle_alpha   90.00
_cell.angle_beta   90.00
_cell.angle_gamma   90.00
#
_symmetry.space_group_name_H-M   'P 1'
#
loop_
_entity.id
_entity.type
_entity.pdbx_description
1 polymer ?
#
loop_
_entity_poly.entity_id
_entity_poly.type
_entity_poly.pdbx_seq_one_letter_code
_entity_poly.pdbx_strand_id
1 'polypeptide(L)' 'YYFEKTKEKKGFVKFPWDMGTTVEQMEVYYDNMEFADWTHAVSKTPMLKAQHPGYETWQLGVHGKNNVSCTDC' A
#
# COMPACT_ATOMS: atom_id res chain seq x y z
N TYR A 1 -0.39 3.16 -2.54
CA TYR A 1 -0.90 4.40 -1.88
C TYR A 1 -2.41 4.33 -1.84
N TYR A 2 -3.09 5.16 -1.07
CA TYR A 2 -4.55 5.27 -1.10
C TYR A 2 -5.02 6.70 -0.81
N PHE A 3 -6.32 6.94 -0.97
CA PHE A 3 -6.94 8.22 -0.60
C PHE A 3 -7.66 8.10 0.73
N GLU A 4 -7.32 8.95 1.69
CA GLU A 4 -7.95 8.96 3.02
C GLU A 4 -9.45 9.29 2.93
N LYS A 5 -10.24 8.60 3.76
CA LYS A 5 -11.71 8.75 3.82
C LYS A 5 -12.21 9.45 5.10
N THR A 6 -11.30 9.83 6.00
CA THR A 6 -11.64 10.60 7.21
C THR A 6 -12.20 11.97 6.82
N LYS A 7 -13.03 12.55 7.69
CA LYS A 7 -13.69 13.84 7.40
C LYS A 7 -12.66 14.97 7.25
N GLU A 8 -11.59 14.92 8.04
CA GLU A 8 -10.56 15.94 8.13
C GLU A 8 -9.54 15.87 6.98
N LYS A 9 -9.33 14.68 6.40
CA LYS A 9 -8.32 14.44 5.36
C LYS A 9 -8.89 13.80 4.09
N LYS A 10 -10.17 14.02 3.81
CA LYS A 10 -10.85 13.40 2.68
C LYS A 10 -10.09 13.65 1.37
N GLY A 11 -9.66 12.58 0.70
CA GLY A 11 -8.96 12.64 -0.59
C GLY A 11 -7.45 12.83 -0.50
N PHE A 12 -6.87 12.88 0.70
CA PHE A 12 -5.42 13.04 0.86
C PHE A 12 -4.70 11.75 0.46
N VAL A 13 -3.57 11.89 -0.25
CA VAL A 13 -2.70 10.77 -0.57
C VAL A 13 -1.99 10.32 0.70
N LYS A 14 -2.09 9.03 1.02
CA LYS A 14 -1.34 8.41 2.12
C LYS A 14 -0.68 7.12 1.66
N PHE A 15 0.53 6.88 2.16
CA PHE A 15 1.23 5.60 2.04
C PHE A 15 0.83 4.70 3.22
N PRO A 16 0.42 3.44 2.98
CA PRO A 16 -0.08 2.54 4.01
C PRO A 16 1.05 1.87 4.80
N TRP A 17 2.06 2.64 5.22
CA TRP A 17 3.29 2.10 5.81
C TRP A 17 3.31 2.11 7.34
N ASP A 18 2.20 2.48 8.00
CA ASP A 18 2.13 2.61 9.46
C ASP A 18 2.40 1.26 10.18
N MET A 19 2.22 0.12 9.48
CA MET A 19 2.53 -1.24 9.97
C MET A 19 3.79 -1.86 9.33
N GLY A 20 4.48 -1.12 8.45
CA GLY A 20 5.61 -1.57 7.64
C GLY A 20 5.29 -1.64 6.13
N THR A 21 6.24 -2.15 5.34
CA THR A 21 6.22 -2.08 3.87
C THR A 21 6.11 -3.44 3.19
N THR A 22 5.96 -4.55 3.92
CA THR A 22 5.62 -5.84 3.28
C THR A 22 4.14 -5.92 2.92
N VAL A 23 3.78 -6.86 2.05
CA VAL A 23 2.38 -7.05 1.63
C VAL A 23 1.50 -7.44 2.82
N GLU A 24 1.97 -8.31 3.70
CA GLU A 24 1.24 -8.77 4.89
C GLU A 24 1.02 -7.61 5.88
N GLN A 25 2.01 -6.74 6.04
CA GLN A 25 1.91 -5.56 6.90
C GLN A 25 0.91 -4.54 6.36
N MET A 26 0.94 -4.29 5.05
CA MET A 26 -0.03 -3.42 4.40
C MET A 26 -1.45 -4.00 4.44
N GLU A 27 -1.60 -5.32 4.30
CA GLU A 27 -2.90 -6.01 4.44
C GLU A 27 -3.48 -5.81 5.85
N VAL A 28 -2.70 -6.09 6.90
CA VAL A 28 -3.10 -5.83 8.30
C VAL A 28 -3.46 -4.36 8.52
N TYR A 29 -2.73 -3.44 7.91
CA TYR A 29 -3.04 -2.02 7.99
C TYR A 29 -4.42 -1.69 7.41
N TYR A 30 -4.74 -2.20 6.21
CA TYR A 30 -6.02 -1.97 5.56
C TYR A 30 -7.20 -2.66 6.28
N ASP A 31 -6.99 -3.88 6.79
CA ASP A 31 -7.99 -4.64 7.53
C ASP A 31 -8.38 -3.97 8.84
N ASN A 32 -7.40 -3.46 9.60
CA ASN A 32 -7.64 -2.76 10.87
C ASN A 32 -8.50 -1.50 10.73
N MET A 33 -8.55 -0.90 9.55
CA MET A 33 -9.40 0.26 9.27
C MET A 33 -10.59 -0.05 8.35
N GLU A 34 -10.84 -1.33 8.07
CA GLU A 34 -11.91 -1.83 7.20
C GLU A 34 -11.97 -1.08 5.85
N PHE A 35 -10.80 -0.77 5.28
CA PHE A 35 -10.73 0.03 4.08
C PHE A 35 -10.96 -0.81 2.83
N ALA A 36 -11.72 -0.27 1.88
CA ALA A 36 -11.87 -0.80 0.54
C ALA A 36 -11.79 0.34 -0.47
N ASP A 37 -11.04 0.16 -1.55
CA ASP A 37 -11.03 1.10 -2.68
C ASP A 37 -12.35 1.02 -3.45
N TRP A 38 -12.85 -0.19 -3.71
CA TRP A 38 -14.16 -0.42 -4.34
C TRP A 38 -14.77 -1.75 -3.88
N THR A 39 -16.08 -1.90 -4.11
CA THR A 39 -16.76 -3.20 -4.00
C THR A 39 -16.77 -3.88 -5.36
N HIS A 40 -16.26 -5.10 -5.45
CA HIS A 40 -16.23 -5.85 -6.70
C HIS A 40 -17.66 -6.10 -7.22
N ALA A 41 -17.92 -5.75 -8.50
CA ALA A 41 -19.28 -5.72 -9.04
C ALA A 41 -19.97 -7.09 -9.12
N VAL A 42 -19.20 -8.17 -9.26
CA VAL A 42 -19.74 -9.53 -9.38
C VAL A 42 -19.80 -10.22 -8.01
N SER A 43 -18.64 -10.44 -7.39
CA SER A 43 -18.51 -11.19 -6.12
C SER A 43 -18.95 -10.40 -4.89
N LYS A 44 -19.15 -9.08 -5.01
CA LYS A 44 -19.48 -8.17 -3.90
C LYS A 44 -18.39 -8.04 -2.82
N THR A 45 -17.19 -8.53 -3.10
CA THR A 45 -16.04 -8.45 -2.19
C THR A 45 -15.52 -7.01 -2.05
N PRO A 46 -15.18 -6.53 -0.85
CA PRO A 46 -14.44 -5.27 -0.67
C PRO A 46 -12.99 -5.46 -1.17
N MET A 47 -12.56 -4.63 -2.11
CA MET A 47 -11.27 -4.78 -2.80
C MET A 47 -10.28 -3.68 -2.44
N LEU A 48 -9.00 -4.07 -2.40
CA LEU A 48 -7.85 -3.18 -2.35
C LEU A 48 -7.20 -3.09 -3.73
N LYS A 49 -6.76 -1.89 -4.12
CA LYS A 49 -5.99 -1.68 -5.35
C LYS A 49 -4.54 -1.41 -4.97
N ALA A 50 -3.64 -2.31 -5.36
CA ALA A 50 -2.21 -2.01 -5.34
C ALA A 50 -1.82 -1.08 -6.51
N GLN A 51 -0.87 -0.17 -6.27
CA GLN A 51 -0.25 0.66 -7.31
C GLN A 51 1.26 0.70 -7.12
N HIS A 52 1.99 0.40 -8.21
CA HIS A 52 3.44 0.52 -8.40
C HIS A 52 4.26 0.62 -7.10
N PRO A 53 4.33 -0.47 -6.31
CA PRO A 53 5.03 -0.50 -5.02
C PRO A 53 6.54 -0.62 -5.21
N GLY A 54 7.14 0.30 -5.97
CA GLY A 54 8.53 0.21 -6.41
C GLY A 54 9.52 0.31 -5.26
N TYR A 55 9.28 1.22 -4.31
CA TYR A 55 10.14 1.38 -3.13
C TYR A 55 10.01 0.17 -2.20
N GLU A 56 8.77 -0.25 -1.92
CA GLU A 56 8.47 -1.36 -1.02
C GLU A 56 9.03 -2.68 -1.55
N THR A 57 8.88 -2.96 -2.85
CA THR A 57 9.43 -4.18 -3.47
C THR A 57 10.95 -4.12 -3.62
N TRP A 58 11.53 -2.95 -3.88
CA TRP A 58 12.99 -2.75 -3.90
C TRP A 58 13.62 -3.12 -2.56
N GLN A 59 13.03 -2.70 -1.43
CA GLN A 59 13.53 -3.01 -0.09
C GLN A 59 13.65 -4.53 0.18
N LEU A 60 12.83 -5.35 -0.49
CA LEU A 60 12.84 -6.80 -0.33
C LEU A 60 13.84 -7.51 -1.25
N GLY A 61 14.19 -6.88 -2.37
CA GLY A 61 15.11 -7.41 -3.38
C GLY A 61 16.57 -7.43 -2.93
N VAL A 62 17.40 -8.26 -3.57
CA VAL A 62 18.83 -8.37 -3.22
C VAL A 62 19.59 -7.05 -3.41
N HIS A 63 19.25 -6.26 -4.44
CA HIS A 63 19.83 -4.95 -4.67
C HIS A 63 19.52 -3.97 -3.53
N GLY A 64 18.23 -3.84 -3.15
CA GLY A 64 17.84 -2.96 -2.05
C GLY A 64 18.36 -3.42 -0.69
N LYS A 65 18.43 -4.73 -0.45
CA LYS A 65 19.09 -5.29 0.75
C LYS A 65 20.58 -4.96 0.86
N ASN A 66 21.25 -4.75 -0.28
CA ASN A 66 22.64 -4.29 -0.35
C ASN A 66 22.74 -2.77 -0.59
N ASN A 67 21.64 -2.03 -0.40
CA ASN A 67 21.55 -0.59 -0.54
C ASN A 67 22.01 -0.03 -1.91
N VAL A 68 21.87 -0.83 -2.98
CA VAL A 68 22.00 -0.33 -4.35
C VAL A 68 20.78 0.52 -4.64
N SER A 69 21.01 1.81 -4.88
CA SER A 69 19.98 2.85 -4.95
C SER A 69 19.25 2.85 -6.30
N CYS A 70 18.07 3.48 -6.32
CA CYS A 70 17.30 3.68 -7.55
C CYS A 70 18.04 4.55 -8.59
N THR A 71 19.06 5.31 -8.18
CA THR A 71 19.85 6.16 -9.09
C THR A 71 21.05 5.43 -9.68
N ASP A 72 21.38 4.24 -9.18
CA ASP A 72 22.51 3.45 -9.68
C ASP A 72 22.18 2.69 -10.98
N CYS A 73 20.90 2.54 -11.33
CA CYS A 73 20.38 1.82 -12.51
C CYS A 73 19.13 2.50 -13.08
#